data_AF-A0A4U0VD12-F1
#
_entry.id   AF-A0A4U0VD12-F1
#
_cell.length_a   1.000
_cell.length_b   1.000
_cell.length_c   1.000
_cell.angle_alpha   90.00
_cell.angle_beta   90.00
_cell.angle_gamma   90.00
#
_symmetry.space_group_name_H-M   'P 1'
#
loop_
_entity.id
_entity.type
_entity.pdbx_description
1 polymer ?
#
loop_
_entity_poly.entity_id
_entity_poly.type
_entity_poly.pdbx_seq_one_letter_code
_entity_poly.pdbx_strand_id
1 'polypeptide(L)'
;MGTNITNGSPTVHGKCTTHYDNLGYVLGTSSDVFFAACSVIPPANSTSSAGLGNVLEGLVSKTHEPLFTDLFGLYVNPFYKYRRSSQPARSVDVLIINDNSADTPDNFPNGTEIQQTYLNAQAAGLHKMPFIPDVSTFVSRGLNKRATFFGCNETGTTFMVWLPNVAYTYPSGQSTAKLEYTVAETDAMIANGNAIATQNGTVGWPFCLGCAVKNRDGGKLPARCNACFEKYCYYRSGTSG
;
A
#
# COMPACT_ATOMS: atom_id res chain seq x y z
N MET A 1 6.47 10.47 -15.79
CA MET A 1 5.56 9.94 -16.82
C MET A 1 4.17 10.55 -16.65
N GLY A 2 3.72 11.32 -17.64
CA GLY A 2 2.46 12.08 -17.59
C GLY A 2 2.58 13.41 -18.34
N THR A 3 1.45 14.04 -18.68
CA THR A 3 1.44 15.40 -19.25
C THR A 3 1.91 16.38 -18.18
N ASN A 4 2.92 17.19 -18.47
CA ASN A 4 3.35 18.24 -17.54
C ASN A 4 2.26 19.32 -17.49
N ILE A 5 1.59 19.46 -16.35
CA ILE A 5 0.46 20.36 -16.13
C ILE A 5 0.76 21.40 -15.05
N THR A 6 0.18 22.59 -15.17
CA THR A 6 0.20 23.64 -14.14
C THR A 6 -1.19 24.26 -14.08
N ASN A 7 -1.79 24.32 -12.88
CA ASN A 7 -3.13 24.86 -12.66
C ASN A 7 -4.22 24.21 -13.57
N GLY A 8 -4.14 22.90 -13.77
CA GLY A 8 -5.10 22.16 -14.58
C GLY A 8 -4.92 22.24 -16.10
N SER A 9 -3.89 22.93 -16.58
CA SER A 9 -3.62 23.06 -18.02
C SER A 9 -2.25 22.48 -18.39
N PRO A 10 -2.12 21.80 -19.55
CA PRO A 10 -0.82 21.37 -20.08
C PRO A 10 0.12 22.56 -20.25
N THR A 11 1.38 22.39 -19.86
CA THR A 11 2.46 23.37 -20.07
C THR A 11 2.78 23.57 -21.55
N VAL A 12 2.43 22.61 -22.41
CA VAL A 12 2.51 22.72 -23.87
C VAL A 12 1.13 22.50 -24.48
N HIS A 13 0.60 23.54 -25.12
CA HIS A 13 -0.73 23.49 -25.73
C HIS A 13 -0.80 22.43 -26.84
N GLY A 14 -1.84 21.58 -26.83
CA GLY A 14 -2.07 20.55 -27.83
C GLY A 14 -1.17 19.31 -27.74
N LYS A 15 -0.27 19.22 -26.75
CA LYS A 15 0.52 18.01 -26.47
C LYS A 15 0.08 17.40 -25.15
N CYS A 16 -0.53 16.23 -25.21
CA CYS A 16 -0.85 15.41 -24.06
C CYS A 16 -0.21 14.02 -24.19
N THR A 17 0.27 13.49 -23.08
CA THR A 17 0.64 12.08 -22.96
C THR A 17 -0.65 11.28 -22.80
N THR A 18 -1.02 10.51 -23.82
CA THR A 18 -2.16 9.59 -23.83
C THR A 18 -1.70 8.15 -23.65
N HIS A 19 -2.64 7.21 -23.47
CA HIS A 19 -2.37 5.76 -23.32
C HIS A 19 -1.59 5.36 -22.06
N TYR A 20 -1.60 6.21 -21.03
CA TYR A 20 -1.31 5.77 -19.67
C TYR A 20 -2.63 5.38 -19.01
N ASP A 21 -2.80 4.09 -18.75
CA ASP A 21 -3.89 3.62 -17.90
C ASP A 21 -3.66 4.16 -16.49
N ASN A 22 -4.63 4.92 -16.00
CA ASN A 22 -4.60 5.47 -14.66
C ASN A 22 -4.98 4.34 -13.68
N LEU A 23 -4.05 3.43 -13.38
CA LEU A 23 -4.05 2.61 -12.15
C LEU A 23 -3.73 3.52 -10.94
N GLY A 24 -4.40 4.67 -10.88
CA GLY A 24 -4.20 5.69 -9.87
C GLY A 24 -5.07 5.40 -8.67
N TYR A 25 -4.70 4.39 -7.88
CA TYR A 25 -4.69 4.40 -6.41
C TYR A 25 -4.17 3.05 -5.91
N VAL A 26 -2.87 2.78 -6.09
CA VAL A 26 -2.17 1.85 -5.19
C VAL A 26 -1.90 2.64 -3.92
N LEU A 27 -2.72 2.44 -2.89
CA LEU A 27 -2.34 2.87 -1.55
C LEU A 27 -1.25 1.90 -1.08
N GLY A 28 -0.02 2.40 -1.01
CA GLY A 28 1.00 1.81 -0.15
C GLY A 28 0.58 2.07 1.28
N THR A 29 0.11 1.05 2.00
CA THR A 29 -0.02 1.14 3.46
C THR A 29 1.35 0.82 4.03
N SER A 30 2.12 1.87 4.34
CA SER A 30 3.36 1.73 5.11
C SER A 30 3.42 2.93 6.05
N SER A 31 3.05 2.71 7.31
CA SER A 31 2.97 3.75 8.33
C SER A 31 4.05 3.62 9.41
N ASP A 32 5.15 2.87 9.19
CA ASP A 32 6.02 2.52 10.32
C ASP A 32 7.10 3.56 10.66
N VAL A 33 7.48 4.46 9.74
CA VAL A 33 8.56 5.43 10.05
C VAL A 33 8.05 6.62 10.87
N PHE A 34 6.81 7.05 10.65
CA PHE A 34 6.27 8.26 11.29
C PHE A 34 5.79 7.99 12.72
N PHE A 35 5.44 6.76 13.07
CA PHE A 35 5.11 6.40 14.44
C PHE A 35 6.31 6.61 15.39
N ALA A 36 7.51 6.20 14.98
CA ALA A 36 8.72 6.38 15.79
C ALA A 36 9.07 7.87 16.03
N ALA A 37 8.83 8.73 15.04
CA ALA A 37 9.04 10.18 15.14
C ALA A 37 7.98 10.92 15.98
N CYS A 38 6.83 10.28 16.24
CA CYS A 38 5.74 10.84 17.06
C CYS A 38 5.80 10.41 18.54
N SER A 39 6.87 9.72 18.96
CA SER A 39 7.10 9.37 20.37
C SER A 39 7.39 10.63 21.19
N VAL A 40 6.69 10.82 22.32
CA VAL A 40 7.01 11.89 23.27
C VAL A 40 8.42 11.63 23.82
N ILE A 41 9.37 12.52 23.52
CA ILE A 41 10.69 12.51 24.14
C ILE A 41 10.49 12.80 25.63
N PRO A 42 10.81 11.87 26.55
CA PRO A 42 10.75 12.16 27.98
C PRO A 42 11.78 13.26 28.28
N PRO A 43 11.45 14.31 29.05
CA PRO A 43 12.44 15.30 29.44
C PRO A 43 13.54 14.61 30.26
N ALA A 44 14.76 14.58 29.71
CA ALA A 44 15.93 14.11 30.43
C ALA A 44 16.25 15.14 31.52
N ASN A 45 16.14 14.74 32.79
CA ASN A 45 16.48 15.57 33.93
C ASN A 45 18.01 15.57 34.17
N SER A 46 18.80 15.81 33.11
CA SER A 46 20.26 15.75 33.17
C SER A 46 20.85 17.16 33.14
N THR A 47 21.52 17.54 34.22
CA THR A 47 22.27 18.80 34.40
C THR A 47 23.62 18.83 33.65
N SER A 48 23.84 17.95 32.67
CA SER A 48 25.11 17.87 31.94
C SER A 48 24.92 17.97 30.42
N SER A 49 25.73 18.82 29.79
CA SER A 49 25.80 19.07 28.34
C SER A 49 26.17 17.85 27.49
N ALA A 50 26.58 16.75 28.13
CA ALA A 50 26.86 15.47 27.47
C ALA A 50 25.61 14.78 26.90
N GLY A 51 24.42 15.04 27.48
CA GLY A 51 23.16 14.49 26.97
C GLY A 51 22.74 15.09 25.63
N LEU A 52 23.02 16.38 25.42
CA LEU A 52 22.73 17.07 24.16
C LEU A 52 23.70 16.65 23.05
N GLY A 53 24.98 16.43 23.40
CA GLY A 53 26.02 15.98 22.48
C GLY A 53 25.69 14.62 21.86
N ASN A 54 25.27 13.64 22.66
CA ASN A 54 24.89 12.32 22.16
C ASN A 54 23.62 12.35 21.30
N VAL A 55 22.68 13.25 21.59
CA VAL A 55 21.47 13.46 20.77
C VAL A 55 21.84 14.09 19.42
N LEU A 56 22.73 15.08 19.42
CA LEU A 56 23.24 15.74 18.20
C LEU A 56 24.14 14.80 17.38
N GLU A 57 24.95 13.95 18.00
CA GLU A 57 25.80 12.96 17.33
C GLU A 57 24.97 11.83 16.68
N GLY A 58 23.83 11.47 17.28
CA GLY A 58 22.82 10.60 16.66
C GLY A 58 22.10 11.24 15.46
N LEU A 59 22.02 12.57 15.41
CA LEU A 59 21.50 13.34 14.27
C LEU A 59 22.56 13.53 13.17
N VAL A 60 23.83 13.74 13.54
CA VAL A 60 24.95 13.98 12.62
C VAL A 60 25.51 12.68 12.02
N SER A 61 25.45 11.54 12.72
CA SER A 61 25.84 10.25 12.10
C SER A 61 24.87 9.78 11.01
N LYS A 62 23.64 10.33 10.99
CA LYS A 62 22.67 10.18 9.90
C LYS A 62 22.89 11.11 8.71
N THR A 63 23.83 12.06 8.80
CA THR A 63 24.23 12.93 7.68
C THR A 63 25.55 12.46 7.07
N HIS A 64 25.62 11.19 6.66
CA HIS A 64 26.60 10.80 5.65
C HIS A 64 26.13 11.36 4.31
N GLU A 65 26.99 12.15 3.66
CA GLU A 65 26.76 12.72 2.32
C GLU A 65 26.74 11.58 1.28
N PRO A 66 25.60 11.30 0.62
CA PRO A 66 25.53 10.25 -0.38
C PRO A 66 26.31 10.65 -1.64
N LEU A 67 27.24 9.80 -2.10
CA LEU A 67 28.01 10.02 -3.32
C LEU A 67 27.16 10.00 -4.61
N PHE A 68 25.89 9.56 -4.54
CA PHE A 68 24.84 9.83 -5.54
C PHE A 68 23.48 9.92 -4.85
N THR A 69 22.80 11.06 -4.98
CA THR A 69 21.40 11.26 -4.60
C THR A 69 20.52 11.10 -5.84
N ASP A 70 19.79 9.99 -5.94
CA ASP A 70 18.52 9.98 -6.66
C ASP A 70 17.44 9.47 -5.69
N LEU A 71 17.35 10.16 -4.55
CA LEU A 71 16.51 9.78 -3.41
C LEU A 71 15.01 10.11 -3.61
N PHE A 72 14.69 10.70 -4.75
CA PHE A 72 13.34 11.05 -5.18
C PHE A 72 13.44 11.27 -6.67
N GLY A 73 12.64 10.57 -7.47
CA GLY A 73 12.39 11.07 -8.81
C GLY A 73 11.91 12.51 -8.64
N LEU A 74 12.59 13.48 -9.29
CA LEU A 74 12.17 14.88 -9.39
C LEU A 74 10.88 14.97 -10.22
N TYR A 75 9.85 14.27 -9.76
CA TYR A 75 8.50 14.32 -10.27
C TYR A 75 7.87 15.57 -9.68
N VAL A 76 7.89 16.62 -10.49
CA VAL A 76 7.06 17.80 -10.25
C VAL A 76 5.65 17.30 -9.99
N ASN A 77 5.13 17.53 -8.77
CA ASN A 77 3.78 17.15 -8.41
C ASN A 77 2.81 17.83 -9.39
N PRO A 78 2.17 17.10 -10.32
CA PRO A 78 1.33 17.69 -11.34
C PRO A 78 0.04 18.29 -10.74
N PHE A 79 -0.25 17.99 -9.47
CA PHE A 79 -1.35 18.55 -8.70
C PHE A 79 -0.93 19.77 -7.84
N TYR A 80 0.31 20.24 -7.95
CA TYR A 80 0.74 21.45 -7.28
C TYR A 80 -0.12 22.64 -7.72
N LYS A 81 -0.75 23.32 -6.74
CA LYS A 81 -1.73 24.41 -6.94
C LYS A 81 -2.99 24.03 -7.73
N TYR A 82 -3.28 22.74 -7.89
CA TYR A 82 -4.58 22.31 -8.41
C TYR A 82 -5.67 22.75 -7.44
N ARG A 83 -6.74 23.38 -7.94
CA ARG A 83 -7.93 23.64 -7.11
C ARG A 83 -8.46 22.32 -6.59
N ARG A 84 -8.94 22.28 -5.35
CA ARG A 84 -9.59 21.09 -4.76
C ARG A 84 -10.55 20.50 -5.82
N SER A 85 -10.38 19.21 -6.12
CA SER A 85 -11.16 18.53 -7.16
C SER A 85 -12.65 18.80 -6.95
N SER A 86 -13.31 19.46 -7.91
CA SER A 86 -14.76 19.65 -7.95
C SER A 86 -15.49 18.43 -8.49
N GLN A 87 -14.76 17.39 -8.93
CA GLN A 87 -15.35 16.10 -9.24
C GLN A 87 -16.08 15.61 -7.98
N PRO A 88 -17.33 15.12 -8.10
CA PRO A 88 -17.96 14.36 -7.04
C PRO A 88 -16.97 13.31 -6.52
N ALA A 89 -17.03 12.99 -5.22
CA ALA A 89 -16.27 11.86 -4.70
C ALA A 89 -16.49 10.67 -5.63
N ARG A 90 -15.43 10.25 -6.34
CA ARG A 90 -15.53 9.19 -7.34
C ARG A 90 -15.86 7.92 -6.57
N SER A 91 -16.91 7.20 -6.95
CA SER A 91 -17.13 5.86 -6.41
C SER A 91 -15.95 5.01 -6.84
N VAL A 92 -15.13 4.57 -5.87
CA VAL A 92 -14.07 3.61 -6.14
C VAL A 92 -14.69 2.23 -6.00
N ASP A 93 -14.75 1.52 -7.11
CA ASP A 93 -15.41 0.22 -7.17
C ASP A 93 -14.45 -0.90 -6.76
N VAL A 94 -13.18 -0.80 -7.16
CA VAL A 94 -12.12 -1.75 -6.81
C VAL A 94 -10.88 -1.00 -6.33
N LEU A 95 -10.30 -1.45 -5.21
CA LEU A 95 -9.08 -0.90 -4.63
C LEU A 95 -8.02 -2.00 -4.50
N ILE A 96 -6.86 -1.81 -5.13
CA ILE A 96 -5.71 -2.69 -4.99
C ILE A 96 -4.76 -2.09 -3.95
N ILE A 97 -4.44 -2.86 -2.93
CA ILE A 97 -3.71 -2.40 -1.75
C ILE A 97 -2.39 -3.17 -1.72
N ASN A 98 -1.29 -2.44 -1.66
CA ASN A 98 0.02 -3.01 -1.45
C ASN A 98 0.47 -2.67 -0.03
N ASP A 99 0.68 -3.69 0.79
CA ASP A 99 1.00 -3.50 2.20
C ASP A 99 2.45 -3.92 2.47
N ASN A 100 3.28 -2.98 2.90
CA ASN A 100 4.71 -3.21 3.14
C ASN A 100 5.10 -2.92 4.59
N SER A 101 4.14 -2.96 5.51
CA SER A 101 4.41 -2.76 6.94
C SER A 101 5.38 -3.81 7.51
N ALA A 102 6.09 -3.42 8.57
CA ALA A 102 7.05 -4.24 9.29
C ALA A 102 6.47 -4.72 10.63
N ASP A 103 5.32 -5.39 10.58
CA ASP A 103 4.54 -5.74 11.78
C ASP A 103 5.06 -6.98 12.53
N THR A 104 5.74 -7.89 11.82
CA THR A 104 6.25 -9.15 12.37
C THR A 104 7.75 -9.07 12.69
N PRO A 105 8.31 -10.00 13.50
CA PRO A 105 9.74 -10.02 13.80
C PRO A 105 10.66 -10.13 12.56
N ASP A 106 10.14 -10.66 11.46
CA ASP A 106 10.78 -10.76 10.14
C ASP A 106 10.46 -9.56 9.21
N ASN A 107 9.87 -8.48 9.74
CA ASN A 107 9.48 -7.24 9.04
C ASN A 107 8.52 -7.45 7.86
N PHE A 108 7.46 -8.24 8.07
CA PHE A 108 6.39 -8.41 7.09
C PHE A 108 5.03 -7.99 7.67
N PRO A 109 4.02 -7.72 6.82
CA PRO A 109 2.70 -7.34 7.26
C PRO A 109 2.00 -8.46 8.03
N ASN A 110 1.18 -8.07 9.01
CA ASN A 110 0.23 -8.97 9.67
C ASN A 110 -1.24 -8.51 9.51
N GLY A 111 -1.48 -7.39 8.80
CA GLY A 111 -2.80 -6.81 8.58
C GLY A 111 -3.16 -5.65 9.54
N THR A 112 -2.23 -5.22 10.41
CA THR A 112 -2.48 -4.14 11.39
C THR A 112 -2.94 -2.86 10.71
N GLU A 113 -2.25 -2.42 9.64
CA GLU A 113 -2.53 -1.16 8.95
C GLU A 113 -3.91 -1.13 8.28
N ILE A 114 -4.27 -2.20 7.56
CA ILE A 114 -5.59 -2.29 6.92
C ILE A 114 -6.71 -2.45 7.96
N GLN A 115 -6.47 -3.17 9.06
CA GLN A 115 -7.45 -3.26 10.15
C GLN A 115 -7.65 -1.89 10.82
N GLN A 116 -6.58 -1.17 11.13
CA GLN A 116 -6.66 0.14 11.75
C GLN A 116 -7.36 1.16 10.84
N THR A 117 -7.09 1.11 9.53
CA THR A 117 -7.79 1.91 8.52
C THR A 117 -9.30 1.63 8.55
N TYR A 118 -9.70 0.36 8.64
CA TYR A 118 -11.11 -0.02 8.77
C TYR A 118 -11.76 0.52 10.05
N LEU A 119 -11.09 0.37 11.20
CA LEU A 119 -11.60 0.90 12.48
C LEU A 119 -11.78 2.41 12.44
N ASN A 120 -10.81 3.13 11.85
CA ASN A 120 -10.87 4.58 11.68
C ASN A 120 -12.02 4.99 10.74
N ALA A 121 -12.21 4.27 9.63
CA ALA A 121 -13.33 4.51 8.71
C ALA A 121 -14.68 4.33 9.42
N GLN A 122 -14.83 3.27 10.20
CA GLN A 122 -16.04 3.02 10.97
C GLN A 122 -16.30 4.10 12.04
N ALA A 123 -15.26 4.53 12.75
CA ALA A 123 -15.36 5.62 13.74
C ALA A 123 -15.75 6.96 13.09
N ALA A 124 -15.37 7.19 11.83
CA ALA A 124 -15.74 8.37 11.05
C ALA A 124 -17.10 8.25 10.32
N GLY A 125 -17.84 7.15 10.49
CA GLY A 125 -19.11 6.91 9.79
C GLY A 125 -18.94 6.67 8.27
N LEU A 126 -17.75 6.22 7.83
CA LEU A 126 -17.45 5.92 6.44
C LEU A 126 -17.68 4.44 6.14
N HIS A 127 -18.85 4.13 5.57
CA HIS A 127 -19.32 2.74 5.39
C HIS A 127 -18.94 2.07 4.06
N LYS A 128 -18.05 2.69 3.26
CA LYS A 128 -17.64 2.14 1.95
C LYS A 128 -16.51 1.12 2.04
N MET A 129 -15.82 1.03 3.18
CA MET A 129 -14.79 0.01 3.41
C MET A 129 -15.47 -1.30 3.84
N PRO A 130 -15.17 -2.45 3.19
CA PRO A 130 -15.67 -3.75 3.60
C PRO A 130 -15.15 -4.15 4.99
N PHE A 131 -15.80 -5.14 5.59
CA PHE A 131 -15.34 -5.71 6.85
C PHE A 131 -13.90 -6.24 6.72
N ILE A 132 -13.03 -5.75 7.60
CA ILE A 132 -11.66 -6.25 7.77
C ILE A 132 -11.58 -7.00 9.10
N PRO A 133 -11.15 -8.27 9.11
CA PRO A 133 -11.05 -9.05 10.34
C PRO A 133 -9.88 -8.58 11.22
N ASP A 134 -9.82 -9.11 12.44
CA ASP A 134 -8.70 -8.83 13.34
C ASP A 134 -7.36 -9.41 12.85
N VAL A 135 -6.25 -8.81 13.29
CA VAL A 135 -4.88 -9.28 13.01
C VAL A 135 -4.69 -10.77 13.36
N SER A 136 -5.32 -11.26 14.43
CA SER A 136 -5.19 -12.68 14.80
C SER A 136 -5.78 -13.60 13.73
N THR A 137 -6.86 -13.18 13.06
CA THR A 137 -7.47 -13.86 11.93
C THR A 137 -6.61 -13.78 10.68
N PHE A 138 -5.98 -12.63 10.40
CA PHE A 138 -5.04 -12.48 9.29
C PHE A 138 -3.90 -13.51 9.39
N VAL A 139 -3.27 -13.59 10.57
CA VAL A 139 -2.15 -14.50 10.82
C VAL A 139 -2.61 -15.96 10.82
N SER A 140 -3.65 -16.29 11.60
CA SER A 140 -4.09 -17.68 11.75
C SER A 140 -4.65 -18.31 10.46
N ARG A 141 -5.26 -17.50 9.58
CA ARG A 141 -5.76 -17.97 8.26
C ARG A 141 -4.76 -17.75 7.12
N GLY A 142 -3.55 -17.29 7.43
CA GLY A 142 -2.48 -17.04 6.47
C GLY A 142 -2.87 -16.02 5.39
N LEU A 143 -3.76 -15.07 5.71
CA LEU A 143 -4.15 -14.00 4.79
C LEU A 143 -2.91 -13.17 4.46
N ASN A 144 -2.06 -12.90 5.45
CA ASN A 144 -0.81 -12.15 5.33
C ASN A 144 0.33 -12.85 4.59
N LYS A 145 0.05 -13.95 3.89
CA LYS A 145 1.04 -14.72 3.11
C LYS A 145 0.67 -14.83 1.63
N ARG A 146 -0.43 -14.23 1.19
CA ARG A 146 -0.95 -14.28 -0.19
C ARG A 146 -1.91 -13.13 -0.48
N ALA A 147 -2.31 -12.97 -1.74
CA ALA A 147 -3.44 -12.11 -2.08
C ALA A 147 -4.70 -12.50 -1.31
N THR A 148 -5.42 -11.50 -0.81
CA THR A 148 -6.71 -11.69 -0.15
C THR A 148 -7.71 -10.67 -0.67
N PHE A 149 -8.93 -11.10 -0.97
CA PHE A 149 -10.02 -10.24 -1.42
C PHE A 149 -10.98 -9.96 -0.26
N PHE A 150 -11.38 -8.70 -0.10
CA PHE A 150 -12.37 -8.26 0.88
C PHE A 150 -13.59 -7.63 0.21
N GLY A 151 -14.73 -7.72 0.89
CA GLY A 151 -16.00 -7.25 0.38
C GLY A 151 -16.69 -8.21 -0.61
N CYS A 152 -16.36 -9.50 -0.59
CA CYS A 152 -16.87 -10.43 -1.59
C CYS A 152 -18.41 -10.55 -1.62
N ASN A 153 -19.06 -10.52 -0.45
CA ASN A 153 -20.54 -10.51 -0.34
C ASN A 153 -21.11 -9.15 0.09
N GLU A 154 -20.26 -8.13 0.21
CA GLU A 154 -20.64 -6.80 0.67
C GLU A 154 -20.79 -5.87 -0.54
N THR A 155 -21.84 -6.06 -1.34
CA THR A 155 -22.01 -5.36 -2.63
C THR A 155 -22.11 -3.83 -2.51
N GLY A 156 -22.45 -3.31 -1.32
CA GLY A 156 -22.48 -1.88 -1.02
C GLY A 156 -21.12 -1.22 -0.77
N THR A 157 -20.06 -2.02 -0.61
CA THR A 157 -18.69 -1.57 -0.30
C THR A 157 -17.76 -1.69 -1.49
N THR A 158 -16.64 -0.97 -1.43
CA THR A 158 -15.53 -1.09 -2.37
C THR A 158 -14.92 -2.49 -2.29
N PHE A 159 -14.74 -3.15 -3.44
CA PHE A 159 -14.06 -4.44 -3.46
C PHE A 159 -12.55 -4.23 -3.30
N MET A 160 -11.92 -4.90 -2.34
CA MET A 160 -10.49 -4.68 -2.05
C MET A 160 -9.68 -5.91 -2.43
N VAL A 161 -8.58 -5.70 -3.15
CA VAL A 161 -7.55 -6.70 -3.44
C VAL A 161 -6.32 -6.34 -2.61
N TRP A 162 -6.08 -7.06 -1.53
CA TRP A 162 -4.95 -6.82 -0.65
C TRP A 162 -3.78 -7.75 -1.00
N LEU A 163 -2.63 -7.14 -1.27
CA LEU A 163 -1.38 -7.78 -1.65
C LEU A 163 -0.33 -7.43 -0.59
N PRO A 164 -0.08 -8.32 0.39
CA PRO A 164 0.97 -8.08 1.37
C PRO A 164 2.35 -8.28 0.76
N ASN A 165 3.32 -7.57 1.31
CA ASN A 165 4.72 -7.88 1.14
C ASN A 165 4.98 -9.31 1.64
N VAL A 166 5.54 -10.12 0.76
CA VAL A 166 5.91 -11.51 1.04
C VAL A 166 7.21 -11.79 0.30
N ALA A 167 8.13 -12.50 0.94
CA ALA A 167 9.37 -12.94 0.32
C ALA A 167 9.15 -14.14 -0.62
N TYR A 168 8.73 -13.87 -1.87
CA TYR A 168 8.66 -14.90 -2.91
C TYR A 168 10.03 -15.20 -3.50
N THR A 169 10.78 -14.16 -3.86
CA THR A 169 12.09 -14.27 -4.53
C THR A 169 13.20 -13.52 -3.81
N TYR A 170 12.86 -12.60 -2.90
CA TYR A 170 13.82 -11.81 -2.13
C TYR A 170 13.23 -11.45 -0.76
N PRO A 171 14.03 -11.45 0.34
CA PRO A 171 13.59 -10.98 1.65
C PRO A 171 13.39 -9.45 1.65
N SER A 172 12.25 -9.02 1.12
CA SER A 172 11.84 -7.61 1.00
C SER A 172 11.38 -6.97 2.31
N GLY A 173 11.33 -7.72 3.42
CA GLY A 173 11.14 -7.21 4.78
C GLY A 173 12.38 -6.48 5.31
N GLN A 174 12.81 -5.46 4.58
CA GLN A 174 13.99 -4.68 4.93
C GLN A 174 13.62 -3.60 5.95
N SER A 175 14.57 -3.21 6.79
CA SER A 175 14.32 -2.16 7.78
C SER A 175 13.97 -0.84 7.09
N THR A 176 12.94 -0.16 7.59
CA THR A 176 12.60 1.21 7.17
C THR A 176 13.72 2.21 7.43
N ALA A 177 14.69 1.88 8.30
CA ALA A 177 15.88 2.69 8.54
C ALA A 177 17.01 2.47 7.53
N LYS A 178 16.90 1.44 6.66
CA LYS A 178 17.87 1.19 5.60
C LYS A 178 17.60 2.13 4.43
N LEU A 179 18.46 3.15 4.30
CA LEU A 179 18.37 4.17 3.27
C LEU A 179 19.19 3.84 2.01
N GLU A 180 20.16 2.94 2.13
CA GLU A 180 21.06 2.56 1.05
C GLU A 180 20.83 1.11 0.63
N TYR A 181 20.74 0.92 -0.69
CA TYR A 181 20.61 -0.38 -1.34
C TYR A 181 21.60 -0.46 -2.48
N THR A 182 22.25 -1.60 -2.63
CA THR A 182 23.02 -1.92 -3.83
C THR A 182 22.06 -2.13 -5.02
N VAL A 183 22.56 -1.95 -6.24
CA VAL A 183 21.78 -2.20 -7.47
C VAL A 183 21.17 -3.60 -7.47
N ALA A 184 21.94 -4.61 -7.04
CA ALA A 184 21.45 -5.99 -6.95
C ALA A 184 20.30 -6.16 -5.94
N GLU A 185 20.35 -5.48 -4.79
CA GLU A 185 19.25 -5.51 -3.82
C GLU A 185 18.02 -4.77 -4.34
N THR A 186 18.19 -3.65 -5.03
CA THR A 186 17.09 -2.93 -5.69
C THR A 186 16.42 -3.79 -6.76
N ASP A 187 17.21 -4.41 -7.64
CA ASP A 187 16.69 -5.31 -8.68
C ASP A 187 15.94 -6.50 -8.07
N ALA A 188 16.48 -7.09 -7.02
CA ALA A 188 15.85 -8.21 -6.32
C ALA A 188 14.56 -7.79 -5.58
N MET A 189 14.54 -6.59 -4.99
CA MET A 189 13.35 -6.00 -4.38
C MET A 189 12.22 -5.79 -5.41
N ILE A 190 12.55 -5.22 -6.57
CA ILE A 190 11.60 -5.00 -7.68
C ILE A 190 11.11 -6.35 -8.22
N ALA A 191 11.99 -7.32 -8.42
CA ALA A 191 11.62 -8.66 -8.87
C ALA A 191 10.64 -9.32 -7.89
N ASN A 192 10.86 -9.17 -6.59
CA ASN A 192 9.94 -9.68 -5.57
C ASN A 192 8.60 -8.94 -5.56
N GLY A 193 8.59 -7.62 -5.74
CA GLY A 193 7.37 -6.84 -5.94
C GLY A 193 6.54 -7.34 -7.13
N ASN A 194 7.20 -7.63 -8.26
CA ASN A 194 6.55 -8.25 -9.42
C ASN A 194 6.01 -9.65 -9.09
N ALA A 195 6.76 -10.45 -8.32
CA ALA A 195 6.28 -11.74 -7.85
C ALA A 195 5.04 -11.58 -6.94
N ILE A 196 5.00 -10.60 -6.05
CA ILE A 196 3.81 -10.31 -5.24
C ILE A 196 2.61 -9.94 -6.13
N ALA A 197 2.78 -9.01 -7.07
CA ALA A 197 1.72 -8.57 -7.97
C ALA A 197 1.19 -9.70 -8.88
N THR A 198 2.04 -10.67 -9.22
CA THR A 198 1.70 -11.83 -10.07
C THR A 198 1.41 -13.10 -9.27
N GLN A 199 1.38 -13.02 -7.94
CA GLN A 199 1.25 -14.15 -7.03
C GLN A 199 2.23 -15.29 -7.37
N ASN A 200 3.48 -14.93 -7.61
CA ASN A 200 4.60 -15.79 -7.98
C ASN A 200 4.30 -16.72 -9.15
N GLY A 201 3.61 -16.18 -10.18
CA GLY A 201 3.22 -16.95 -11.36
C GLY A 201 2.14 -18.01 -11.10
N THR A 202 1.38 -17.89 -10.00
CA THR A 202 0.28 -18.83 -9.69
C THR A 202 -0.67 -18.95 -10.88
N VAL A 203 -0.84 -20.18 -11.38
CA VAL A 203 -1.71 -20.48 -12.53
C VAL A 203 -3.13 -19.97 -12.25
N GLY A 204 -3.68 -19.19 -13.19
CA GLY A 204 -5.03 -18.62 -13.09
C GLY A 204 -5.12 -17.30 -12.33
N TRP A 205 -4.05 -16.82 -11.67
CA TRP A 205 -4.07 -15.53 -10.97
C TRP A 205 -4.50 -14.34 -11.86
N PRO A 206 -3.97 -14.15 -13.09
CA PRO A 206 -4.41 -13.03 -13.93
C PRO A 206 -5.91 -13.06 -14.22
N PHE A 207 -6.49 -14.25 -14.38
CA PHE A 207 -7.94 -14.41 -14.55
C PHE A 207 -8.69 -14.03 -13.27
N CYS A 208 -8.22 -14.47 -12.10
CA CYS A 208 -8.84 -14.14 -10.81
C CYS A 208 -8.75 -12.65 -10.48
N LEU A 209 -7.63 -11.99 -10.82
CA LEU A 209 -7.51 -10.54 -10.72
C LEU A 209 -8.49 -9.83 -11.67
N GLY A 210 -8.68 -10.33 -12.89
CA GLY A 210 -9.72 -9.84 -13.81
C GLY A 210 -11.13 -9.98 -13.24
N CYS A 211 -11.45 -11.11 -12.60
CA CYS A 211 -12.72 -11.30 -11.88
C CYS A 211 -12.90 -10.28 -10.75
N ALA A 212 -11.84 -10.00 -9.98
CA ALA A 212 -11.86 -8.98 -8.93
C ALA A 212 -12.13 -7.58 -9.48
N VAL A 213 -11.43 -7.17 -10.54
CA VAL A 213 -11.60 -5.87 -11.20
C VAL A 213 -13.03 -5.69 -11.74
N LYS A 214 -13.63 -6.77 -12.28
CA LYS A 214 -14.99 -6.73 -12.82
C LYS A 214 -16.08 -6.88 -11.74
N ASN A 215 -15.74 -7.19 -10.49
CA ASN A 215 -16.72 -7.61 -9.48
C ASN A 215 -17.76 -6.54 -9.10
N ARG A 216 -17.52 -5.27 -9.46
CA ARG A 216 -18.41 -4.13 -9.16
C ARG A 216 -18.92 -3.40 -10.40
N ASP A 217 -18.70 -3.96 -11.58
CA ASP A 217 -19.10 -3.38 -12.87
C ASP A 217 -20.58 -3.62 -13.22
N GLY A 218 -21.35 -4.30 -12.34
CA GLY A 218 -22.78 -4.62 -12.56
C GLY A 218 -23.06 -5.67 -13.64
N GLY A 219 -22.05 -6.07 -14.43
CA GLY A 219 -22.16 -7.11 -15.44
C GLY A 219 -22.07 -8.54 -14.89
N LYS A 220 -22.61 -9.51 -15.64
CA LYS A 220 -22.48 -10.94 -15.30
C LYS A 220 -21.00 -11.37 -15.36
N LEU A 221 -20.53 -12.00 -14.29
CA LEU A 221 -19.21 -12.61 -14.23
C LEU A 221 -19.23 -14.02 -14.85
N PRO A 222 -18.14 -14.46 -15.51
CA PRO A 222 -17.97 -15.85 -15.92
C PRO A 222 -18.08 -16.81 -14.72
N ALA A 223 -18.70 -17.98 -14.90
CA ALA A 223 -18.86 -18.97 -13.82
C ALA A 223 -17.51 -19.41 -13.20
N ARG A 224 -16.43 -19.38 -14.00
CA ARG A 224 -15.06 -19.66 -13.52
C ARG A 224 -14.55 -18.67 -12.46
N CYS A 225 -15.16 -17.49 -12.31
CA CYS A 225 -14.81 -16.55 -11.24
C CYS A 225 -15.15 -17.09 -9.85
N ASN A 226 -16.10 -18.02 -9.72
CA ASN A 226 -16.46 -18.59 -8.41
C ASN A 226 -15.26 -19.29 -7.74
N ALA A 227 -14.49 -20.07 -8.50
CA ALA A 227 -13.27 -20.71 -7.99
C ALA A 227 -12.20 -19.69 -7.54
N CYS A 228 -12.18 -18.50 -8.14
CA CYS A 228 -11.30 -17.42 -7.70
C CYS A 228 -11.76 -16.84 -6.36
N PHE A 229 -13.05 -16.61 -6.20
CA PHE A 229 -13.61 -16.08 -4.96
C PHE A 229 -13.50 -17.11 -3.82
N GLU A 230 -13.76 -18.39 -4.07
CA GLU A 230 -13.51 -19.47 -3.10
C GLU A 230 -12.07 -19.48 -2.59
N LYS A 231 -11.10 -19.18 -3.47
CA LYS A 231 -9.68 -19.21 -3.13
C LYS A 231 -9.18 -17.95 -2.41
N TYR A 232 -9.62 -16.77 -2.87
CA TYR A 232 -9.02 -15.49 -2.47
C TYR A 232 -9.92 -14.69 -1.53
N CYS A 233 -11.23 -14.92 -1.51
CA CYS A 233 -12.13 -14.14 -0.65
C CYS A 233 -11.98 -14.51 0.82
N TYR A 234 -11.92 -13.46 1.63
CA TYR A 234 -12.27 -13.56 3.02
C TYR A 234 -13.78 -13.27 3.19
N TYR A 235 -14.48 -14.19 3.85
CA TYR A 235 -15.89 -14.04 4.21
C TYR A 235 -16.02 -13.83 5.71
N ARG A 236 -16.78 -12.80 6.10
CA ARG A 236 -17.12 -12.54 7.50
C ARG A 236 -17.91 -13.73 8.05
N SER A 237 -17.52 -14.23 9.23
CA SER A 237 -18.27 -15.28 9.92
C SER A 237 -19.75 -14.93 10.06
N GLY A 238 -20.64 -15.85 9.68
CA GLY A 238 -22.09 -15.64 9.69
C GLY A 238 -22.67 -15.02 8.42
N THR A 239 -21.85 -14.75 7.40
CA THR A 239 -22.31 -14.39 6.05
C THR A 239 -21.98 -15.53 5.09
N SER A 240 -22.98 -16.20 4.52
CA SER A 240 -22.78 -17.20 3.47
C SER A 240 -22.56 -16.51 2.12
N GLY A 241 -21.65 -17.05 1.31
CA GLY A 241 -21.44 -16.67 -0.10
C GLY A 241 -22.26 -17.50 -1.06
#